data_AF-A0A6P0YPF3-F1
#
_entry.id   AF-A0A6P0YPF3-F1
#
_cell.length_a   1.000
_cell.length_b   1.000
_cell.length_c   1.000
_cell.angle_alpha   90.00
_cell.angle_beta   90.00
_cell.angle_gamma   90.00
#
_symmetry.space_group_name_H-M   'P 1'
#
loop_
_entity.id
_entity.type
_entity.pdbx_description
1 polymer ?
#
loop_
_entity_poly.entity_id
_entity_poly.type
_entity_poly.pdbx_seq_one_letter_code
_entity_poly.pdbx_strand_id
1 'polypeptide(L)'
;MVQRPYIPINPKTGIPLSLPVDQYGVKIPSSPYPHTQLGYQEGRKKSDRQTRTWGENGQLIKDIDWTDHGRPQNHPNPHEHLWLPTPTGGSAQRGPTKTLELD
;
A
#
# COMPACT_ATOMS: atom_id res chain seq x y z
N MET A 1 6.60 27.18 3.14
CA MET A 1 5.30 26.49 2.95
C MET A 1 5.56 25.01 3.19
N VAL A 2 4.97 24.38 4.21
CA VAL A 2 5.16 22.93 4.45
C VAL A 2 4.19 22.20 3.54
N GLN A 3 4.70 21.55 2.49
CA GLN A 3 3.88 20.73 1.61
C GLN A 3 3.43 19.50 2.39
N ARG A 4 2.14 19.42 2.72
CA ARG A 4 1.59 18.23 3.37
C ARG A 4 1.45 17.12 2.33
N PRO A 5 1.82 15.87 2.67
CA PRO A 5 1.59 14.74 1.78
C PRO A 5 0.11 14.61 1.44
N TYR A 6 -0.22 14.41 0.15
CA TYR A 6 -1.59 14.19 -0.29
C TYR A 6 -2.12 12.85 0.22
N ILE A 7 -3.36 12.87 0.69
CA ILE A 7 -4.14 11.69 1.09
C ILE A 7 -5.51 11.83 0.41
N PRO A 8 -5.94 10.84 -0.40
CA PRO A 8 -7.30 10.85 -0.95
C PRO A 8 -8.31 10.81 0.19
N ILE A 9 -9.31 11.71 0.15
CA ILE A 9 -10.39 11.77 1.13
C ILE A 9 -11.74 11.59 0.45
N ASN A 10 -12.70 11.06 1.19
CA ASN A 10 -14.09 11.08 0.77
C ASN A 10 -14.60 12.54 0.88
N PRO A 11 -15.05 13.16 -0.23
CA PRO A 11 -15.45 14.57 -0.23
C PRO A 11 -16.69 14.86 0.63
N LYS A 12 -17.51 13.84 0.93
CA LYS A 12 -18.73 13.98 1.75
C LYS A 12 -18.44 13.88 3.25
N THR A 13 -17.49 13.04 3.65
CA THR A 13 -17.21 12.76 5.07
C THR A 13 -15.90 13.34 5.56
N GLY A 14 -15.00 13.72 4.66
CA GLY A 14 -13.64 14.17 4.99
C GLY A 14 -12.70 13.05 5.46
N ILE A 15 -13.16 11.80 5.48
CA ILE A 15 -12.39 10.65 5.97
C ILE A 15 -11.42 10.18 4.88
N PRO A 16 -10.15 9.84 5.21
CA PRO A 16 -9.22 9.19 4.28
C PRO A 16 -9.81 7.96 3.59
N LEU A 17 -9.56 7.81 2.29
CA LEU A 17 -9.99 6.63 1.54
C LEU A 17 -9.01 5.49 1.72
N SER A 18 -9.51 4.35 2.20
CA SER A 18 -8.73 3.12 2.29
C SER A 18 -8.42 2.55 0.91
N LEU A 19 -7.29 1.85 0.79
CA LEU A 19 -7.01 1.06 -0.43
C LEU A 19 -8.10 0.00 -0.61
N PRO A 20 -8.67 -0.14 -1.82
CA PRO A 20 -9.81 -1.03 -2.06
C PRO A 20 -9.41 -2.49 -1.89
N VAL A 21 -10.26 -3.20 -1.16
CA VAL A 21 -10.20 -4.63 -0.94
C VAL A 21 -11.62 -5.21 -1.08
N ASP A 22 -11.71 -6.49 -1.43
CA ASP A 22 -12.97 -7.21 -1.38
C ASP A 22 -13.33 -7.62 0.07
N GLN A 23 -14.48 -8.29 0.23
CA GLN A 23 -14.95 -8.80 1.52
C GLN A 23 -14.01 -9.82 2.19
N TYR A 24 -13.06 -10.39 1.46
CA TYR A 24 -12.07 -11.35 1.95
C TYR A 24 -10.68 -10.71 2.17
N GLY A 25 -10.53 -9.40 1.95
CA GLY A 25 -9.26 -8.69 2.05
C GLY A 25 -8.34 -8.86 0.83
N VAL A 26 -8.87 -9.41 -0.27
CA VAL A 26 -8.18 -9.46 -1.56
C VAL A 26 -8.12 -8.06 -2.12
N LYS A 27 -6.95 -7.69 -2.63
CA LYS A 27 -6.65 -6.32 -3.07
C LYS A 27 -7.23 -6.14 -4.45
N ILE A 28 -7.92 -5.02 -4.68
CA ILE A 28 -8.62 -4.77 -5.94
C ILE A 28 -7.86 -3.68 -6.71
N PRO A 29 -7.42 -3.93 -7.95
CA PRO A 29 -6.86 -2.90 -8.80
C PRO A 29 -7.95 -1.93 -9.26
N SER A 30 -7.64 -0.64 -9.33
CA SER A 30 -8.59 0.37 -9.85
C SER A 30 -8.68 0.38 -11.38
N SER A 31 -7.75 -0.29 -12.05
CA SER A 31 -7.61 -0.38 -13.50
C SER A 31 -6.88 -1.68 -13.88
N PRO A 32 -7.14 -2.29 -15.05
CA PRO A 32 -6.37 -3.44 -15.53
C PRO A 32 -4.96 -3.07 -16.02
N TYR A 33 -4.68 -1.78 -16.24
CA TYR A 33 -3.38 -1.29 -16.72
C TYR A 33 -2.42 -1.00 -15.56
N PRO A 34 -1.09 -0.97 -15.80
CA PRO A 34 -0.13 -0.60 -14.78
C PRO A 34 -0.44 0.77 -14.17
N HIS A 35 -0.50 0.84 -12.84
CA HIS A 35 -0.81 2.07 -12.11
C HIS A 35 -0.43 1.96 -10.63
N THR A 36 -0.42 3.11 -9.96
CA THR A 36 -0.24 3.20 -8.51
C THR A 36 -1.51 3.75 -7.86
N GLN A 37 -2.04 3.03 -6.87
CA GLN A 37 -3.15 3.48 -6.04
C GLN A 37 -2.63 4.13 -4.78
N LEU A 38 -3.14 5.34 -4.50
CA LEU A 38 -2.92 6.04 -3.25
C LEU A 38 -4.10 5.73 -2.32
N GLY A 39 -3.80 5.47 -1.05
CA GLY A 39 -4.85 5.31 -0.06
C GLY A 39 -4.30 5.21 1.36
N TYR A 40 -5.21 4.90 2.26
CA TYR A 40 -4.93 4.56 3.63
C TYR A 40 -4.95 3.04 3.81
N GLN A 41 -4.07 2.53 4.66
CA GLN A 41 -4.23 1.21 5.23
C GLN A 41 -4.66 1.36 6.68
N GLU A 42 -5.83 0.82 7.02
CA GLU A 42 -6.25 0.72 8.42
C GLU A 42 -5.40 -0.33 9.13
N GLY A 43 -4.49 0.13 9.99
CA GLY A 43 -3.76 -0.71 10.90
C GLY A 43 -4.49 -0.85 12.23
N ARG A 44 -4.11 -1.86 13.03
CA ARG A 44 -4.69 -2.11 14.36
C ARG A 44 -4.50 -0.96 15.36
N LYS A 45 -3.47 -0.13 15.16
CA LYS A 45 -3.09 0.94 16.10
C LYS A 45 -3.16 2.33 15.48
N LYS A 46 -2.76 2.45 14.21
CA LYS A 46 -2.80 3.66 13.43
C LYS A 46 -3.10 3.29 11.98
N SER A 47 -3.84 4.17 11.33
CA SER A 47 -4.06 4.09 9.91
C SER A 47 -3.03 4.98 9.24
N ASP A 48 -2.33 4.45 8.25
CA ASP A 48 -1.19 5.10 7.65
C ASP A 48 -1.32 5.14 6.13
N ARG A 49 -0.73 6.18 5.53
CA ARG A 49 -0.71 6.32 4.07
C ARG A 49 0.12 5.18 3.48
N GLN A 50 -0.43 4.54 2.46
CA GLN A 50 0.22 3.50 1.66
C GLN A 50 0.01 3.78 0.18
N THR A 51 1.01 3.45 -0.64
CA THR A 51 0.83 3.34 -2.09
C THR A 51 0.94 1.89 -2.53
N ARG A 52 0.07 1.46 -3.44
CA ARG A 52 0.08 0.11 -4.01
C ARG A 52 0.30 0.16 -5.51
N THR A 53 1.32 -0.54 -5.98
CA THR A 53 1.68 -0.62 -7.39
C THR A 53 1.11 -1.89 -8.01
N TRP A 54 0.49 -1.71 -9.16
CA TRP A 54 -0.05 -2.77 -10.00
C TRP A 54 0.66 -2.77 -11.34
N GLY A 55 0.98 -3.96 -11.83
CA GLY A 55 1.46 -4.21 -13.18
C GLY A 55 0.32 -4.49 -14.15
N GLU A 56 0.66 -5.09 -15.29
CA GLU A 56 -0.33 -5.48 -16.28
C GLU A 56 -1.32 -6.51 -15.74
N ASN A 57 -2.54 -6.50 -16.28
CA ASN A 57 -3.60 -7.44 -15.93
C ASN A 57 -3.94 -7.45 -14.42
N GLY A 58 -3.73 -6.32 -13.73
CA GLY A 58 -3.96 -6.25 -12.29
C GLY A 58 -2.97 -7.08 -11.46
N GLN A 59 -1.76 -7.33 -11.97
CA GLN A 59 -0.72 -8.00 -11.20
C GLN A 59 -0.31 -7.13 -10.01
N LEU A 60 -0.41 -7.66 -8.79
CA LEU A 60 0.02 -6.95 -7.59
C LEU A 60 1.54 -6.98 -7.47
N ILE A 61 2.21 -5.82 -7.45
CA ILE A 61 3.68 -5.72 -7.51
C ILE A 61 4.29 -5.37 -6.16
N LYS A 62 3.94 -4.22 -5.59
CA LYS A 62 4.52 -3.75 -4.33
C LYS A 62 3.63 -2.76 -3.59
N ASP A 63 3.80 -2.71 -2.28
CA ASP A 63 3.31 -1.62 -1.44
C ASP A 63 4.48 -0.76 -0.97
N ILE A 64 4.27 0.55 -0.82
CA ILE A 64 5.19 1.46 -0.12
C ILE A 64 4.44 2.03 1.07
N ASP A 65 5.06 1.88 2.23
CA ASP A 65 4.59 2.44 3.49
C ASP A 65 5.35 3.73 3.78
N TRP A 66 4.60 4.76 4.17
CA TRP A 66 5.12 6.11 4.42
C TRP A 66 5.29 6.42 5.90
N THR A 67 5.40 5.36 6.71
CA THR A 67 5.60 5.40 8.16
C THR A 67 6.49 4.24 8.56
N ASP A 68 7.15 4.33 9.72
CA ASP A 68 7.91 3.23 10.32
C ASP A 68 7.03 2.25 11.13
N HIS A 69 5.70 2.42 11.11
CA HIS A 69 4.74 1.67 11.94
C HIS A 69 5.03 1.73 13.45
N GLY A 70 5.69 2.80 13.92
CA GLY A 70 6.17 2.94 15.29
C GLY A 70 7.34 2.02 15.64
N ARG A 71 8.08 1.55 14.63
CA ARG A 71 9.21 0.62 14.73
C ARG A 71 10.47 1.13 13.99
N PRO A 72 10.94 2.36 14.26
CA PRO A 72 12.04 2.99 13.51
C PRO A 72 13.35 2.18 13.52
N GLN A 73 13.57 1.36 14.54
CA GLN A 73 14.76 0.51 14.66
C GLN A 73 14.84 -0.59 13.60
N ASN A 74 13.72 -0.99 13.00
CA ASN A 74 13.68 -2.10 12.04
C ASN A 74 12.70 -1.88 10.87
N HIS A 75 12.10 -0.70 10.75
CA HIS A 75 11.31 -0.28 9.59
C HIS A 75 11.79 1.12 9.17
N PRO A 76 12.46 1.25 8.02
CA PRO A 76 12.81 2.56 7.49
C PRO A 76 11.54 3.35 7.12
N ASN A 77 11.67 4.65 6.95
CA ASN A 77 10.57 5.49 6.50
C ASN A 77 11.04 6.44 5.39
N PRO A 78 10.54 6.32 4.14
CA PRO A 78 9.61 5.28 3.66
C PRO A 78 10.28 3.92 3.46
N HIS A 79 9.48 2.87 3.30
CA HIS A 79 9.95 1.52 2.97
C HIS A 79 8.99 0.79 2.03
N GLU A 80 9.49 -0.21 1.32
CA GLU A 80 8.70 -1.00 0.37
C GLU A 80 8.55 -2.46 0.79
N HIS A 81 7.51 -3.10 0.25
CA HIS A 81 7.22 -4.52 0.36
C HIS A 81 6.77 -5.07 -0.99
N LEU A 82 7.56 -5.98 -1.56
CA LEU A 82 7.18 -6.69 -2.78
C LEU A 82 6.08 -7.71 -2.48
N TRP A 83 5.15 -7.89 -3.41
CA TRP A 83 4.17 -8.98 -3.36
C TRP A 83 4.75 -10.19 -4.07
N LEU A 84 4.92 -11.27 -3.30
CA LEU A 84 5.56 -12.50 -3.74
C LEU A 84 4.49 -13.57 -4.00
N PRO A 85 4.63 -14.38 -5.05
CA PRO A 85 3.77 -15.53 -5.25
C PRO A 85 3.89 -16.51 -4.09
N THR A 86 2.79 -17.15 -3.72
CA THR A 86 2.80 -18.22 -2.72
C THR A 86 3.27 -19.53 -3.34
N PRO A 87 4.21 -20.26 -2.71
CA PRO A 87 4.70 -21.53 -3.26
C PRO A 87 3.61 -22.58 -3.47
N THR A 88 2.56 -22.53 -2.66
CA THR A 88 1.43 -23.48 -2.68
C THR A 88 0.27 -23.04 -3.59
N GLY A 89 0.42 -21.93 -4.33
CA GLY A 89 -0.71 -21.26 -4.99
C GLY A 89 -1.58 -20.44 -4.02
N GLY A 90 -2.48 -19.62 -4.56
CA GLY A 90 -3.33 -18.70 -3.79
C GLY A 90 -2.97 -17.22 -3.94
N SER A 91 -3.47 -16.38 -3.01
CA SER A 91 -3.21 -14.94 -3.02
C SER A 91 -1.75 -14.63 -2.71
N ALA A 92 -1.15 -13.69 -3.44
CA ALA A 92 0.21 -13.24 -3.19
C ALA A 92 0.41 -12.82 -1.72
N GLN A 93 1.62 -13.05 -1.20
CA GLN A 93 2.02 -12.68 0.14
C GLN A 93 2.90 -11.45 0.14
N ARG A 94 2.77 -10.63 1.18
CA ARG A 94 3.58 -9.43 1.36
C ARG A 94 4.97 -9.86 1.82
N GLY A 95 5.98 -9.50 1.05
CA GLY A 95 7.38 -9.80 1.31
C GLY A 95 7.96 -9.03 2.51
N PRO A 96 9.24 -9.26 2.84
CA PRO A 96 9.91 -8.57 3.93
C PRO A 96 10.05 -7.07 3.66
N THR A 97 10.25 -6.30 4.72
CA THR A 97 10.57 -4.87 4.66
C THR A 97 11.87 -4.65 3.91
N LYS A 98 11.86 -3.73 2.94
CA LYS A 98 13.05 -3.25 2.23
C LYS A 98 13.11 -1.73 2.25
N THR A 99 14.32 -1.18 2.27
CA THR A 99 14.51 0.25 2.02
C THR A 99 13.91 0.60 0.65
N LEU A 100 13.25 1.75 0.56
CA LEU A 100 12.73 2.21 -0.72
C LEU A 100 13.90 2.50 -1.67
N GLU A 101 13.99 1.74 -2.76
CA GLU A 101 14.85 2.05 -3.89
C GLU A 101 14.02 2.87 -4.88
N LEU A 102 14.54 4.04 -5.28
CA LEU A 102 13.97 4.85 -6.36
C LEU A 102 14.65 4.41 -7.65
N ASP A 103 13.85 3.97 -8.61
CA ASP A 103 14.25 3.61 -9.97
C ASP A 103 14.43 4.84 -10.87
#